data_AF-K6VN77-F1
#
_entry.id   AF-K6VN77-F1
#
_cell.length_a   1.000
_cell.length_b   1.000
_cell.length_c   1.000
_cell.angle_alpha   90.00
_cell.angle_beta   90.00
_cell.angle_gamma   90.00
#
_symmetry.space_group_name_H-M   'P 1'
#
loop_
_entity.id
_entity.type
_entity.pdbx_description
1 polymer ?
#
loop_
_entity_poly.entity_id
_entity_poly.type
_entity_poly.pdbx_seq_one_letter_code
_entity_poly.pdbx_strand_id
1 'polypeptide(L)'
;MAIRLLASAPSPAAKVAVDPWIPLSVVWDVEPDVSPLYLFVRDPDQGYVELKVHPESGALVGAVIIDLPRPDEHLRRLRGASTPQRSETAVLDLEIWPWKENPDYREPARRDIDVECPLSLTTASDQMTVWFSSLPVAQVLKAGPVEVGVSMEGELVAVMASGLAVVAE
;
A
#
# COMPACT_ATOMS: atom_id res chain seq x y z
N MET A 1 -13.64 6.46 0.04
CA MET A 1 -12.89 7.14 1.13
C MET A 1 -11.43 7.31 0.71
N ALA A 2 -10.75 8.37 1.13
CA ALA A 2 -9.32 8.58 0.84
C ALA A 2 -8.44 7.90 1.91
N ILE A 3 -7.35 7.26 1.49
CA ILE A 3 -6.36 6.65 2.39
C ILE A 3 -5.26 7.69 2.64
N ARG A 4 -5.24 8.27 3.83
CA ARG A 4 -4.31 9.36 4.20
C ARG A 4 -2.96 8.82 4.66
N LEU A 5 -1.92 9.53 4.29
CA LEU A 5 -0.53 9.31 4.67
C LEU A 5 -0.06 10.51 5.51
N LEU A 6 0.60 10.24 6.63
CA LEU A 6 1.14 11.27 7.52
C LEU A 6 2.61 11.55 7.26
N ALA A 7 3.35 10.54 6.80
CA ALA A 7 4.80 10.61 6.64
C ALA A 7 5.32 9.46 5.75
N SER A 8 6.64 9.34 5.69
CA SER A 8 7.35 8.14 5.27
C SER A 8 8.18 7.58 6.44
N ALA A 9 8.49 6.29 6.39
CA ALA A 9 9.35 5.60 7.36
C ALA A 9 10.48 4.88 6.63
N PRO A 10 11.68 4.74 7.23
CA PRO A 10 12.74 3.94 6.65
C PRO A 10 12.30 2.50 6.42
N SER A 11 12.62 1.95 5.25
CA SER A 11 12.45 0.54 4.95
C SER A 11 13.58 0.11 4.01
N PRO A 12 14.61 -0.60 4.51
CA PRO A 12 15.83 -0.87 3.74
C PRO A 12 15.60 -1.70 2.48
N ALA A 13 14.51 -2.47 2.43
CA ALA A 13 14.12 -3.27 1.28
C ALA A 13 12.61 -3.51 1.26
N ALA A 14 12.11 -3.91 0.09
CA ALA A 14 10.83 -4.59 -0.02
C ALA A 14 10.99 -5.86 -0.86
N LYS A 15 10.14 -6.85 -0.61
CA LYS A 15 10.08 -8.10 -1.35
C LYS A 15 8.74 -8.16 -2.08
N VAL A 16 8.77 -8.75 -3.26
CA VAL A 16 7.60 -8.95 -4.10
C VAL A 16 7.49 -10.43 -4.41
N ALA A 17 6.28 -10.98 -4.32
CA ALA A 17 5.95 -12.34 -4.72
C ALA A 17 4.66 -12.35 -5.55
N VAL A 18 4.58 -13.27 -6.49
CA VAL A 18 3.41 -13.53 -7.33
C VAL A 18 3.22 -15.03 -7.40
N ASP A 19 1.99 -15.49 -7.17
CA ASP A 19 1.62 -16.91 -7.31
C ASP A 19 0.21 -17.05 -7.94
N PRO A 20 -0.22 -18.26 -8.33
CA PRO A 20 -1.51 -18.47 -8.99
C PRO A 20 -2.75 -18.09 -8.17
N TRP A 21 -2.63 -17.96 -6.86
CA TRP A 21 -3.73 -17.66 -5.92
C TRP A 21 -3.65 -16.24 -5.36
N ILE A 22 -2.45 -15.67 -5.27
CA ILE A 22 -2.19 -14.31 -4.82
C ILE A 22 -1.53 -13.53 -5.97
N PRO A 23 -2.30 -12.73 -6.72
CA PRO A 23 -1.80 -11.99 -7.88
C PRO A 23 -0.61 -11.07 -7.60
N LEU A 24 -0.51 -10.55 -6.38
CA LEU A 24 0.64 -9.77 -5.93
C LEU A 24 0.69 -9.75 -4.40
N SER A 25 1.88 -10.01 -3.85
CA SER A 25 2.21 -9.81 -2.45
C SER A 25 3.47 -8.96 -2.33
N VAL A 26 3.39 -7.94 -1.49
CA VAL A 26 4.48 -7.03 -1.15
C VAL A 26 4.71 -7.09 0.35
N VAL A 27 5.98 -7.17 0.75
CA VAL A 27 6.39 -7.08 2.15
C VAL A 27 7.52 -6.06 2.25
N TRP A 28 7.31 -5.01 3.02
CA TRP A 28 8.36 -4.05 3.35
C TRP A 28 9.16 -4.55 4.55
N ASP A 29 10.47 -4.35 4.50
CA ASP A 29 11.34 -4.65 5.64
C ASP A 29 11.16 -3.53 6.67
N VAL A 30 10.31 -3.79 7.64
CA VAL A 30 9.98 -2.93 8.79
C VAL A 30 9.95 -3.86 10.00
N GLU A 31 10.44 -3.40 11.14
CA GLU A 31 10.54 -4.21 12.35
C GLU A 31 9.18 -4.87 12.69
N PRO A 32 9.10 -6.21 12.79
CA PRO A 32 7.82 -6.93 12.89
C PRO A 32 7.48 -7.32 14.34
N ASP A 33 7.89 -6.53 15.32
CA ASP A 33 7.77 -6.88 16.74
C ASP A 33 6.33 -6.98 17.25
N VAL A 34 5.37 -6.53 16.44
CA VAL A 34 3.94 -6.52 16.74
C VAL A 34 3.11 -6.99 15.55
N SER A 35 1.96 -7.61 15.84
CA SER A 35 0.96 -7.92 14.81
C SER A 35 0.55 -6.64 14.06
N PRO A 36 0.28 -6.70 12.74
CA PRO A 36 -0.15 -5.53 11.99
C PRO A 36 -1.65 -5.21 12.18
N LEU A 37 -2.03 -3.98 11.87
CA LEU A 37 -3.40 -3.59 11.55
C LEU A 37 -3.68 -3.91 10.07
N TYR A 38 -4.92 -4.23 9.76
CA TYR A 38 -5.37 -4.64 8.44
C TYR A 38 -6.37 -3.64 7.90
N LEU A 39 -6.09 -3.12 6.71
CA LEU A 39 -6.97 -2.24 5.95
C LEU A 39 -7.36 -2.94 4.66
N PHE A 40 -8.63 -3.31 4.57
CA PHE A 40 -9.22 -3.96 3.41
C PHE A 40 -9.84 -2.92 2.49
N VAL A 41 -9.24 -2.71 1.33
CA VAL A 41 -9.71 -1.77 0.31
C VAL A 41 -10.50 -2.54 -0.73
N ARG A 42 -11.78 -2.23 -0.85
CA ARG A 42 -12.69 -2.87 -1.80
C ARG A 42 -13.15 -1.86 -2.84
N ASP A 43 -13.01 -2.23 -4.10
CA ASP A 43 -13.70 -1.52 -5.18
C ASP A 43 -15.17 -2.00 -5.23
N PRO A 44 -16.15 -1.08 -5.28
CA PRO A 44 -17.56 -1.45 -5.40
C PRO A 44 -17.88 -2.32 -6.62
N ASP A 45 -17.12 -2.17 -7.70
CA ASP A 45 -17.29 -2.88 -8.96
C ASP A 45 -16.41 -4.15 -9.02
N GLN A 46 -15.09 -3.99 -8.86
CA GLN A 46 -14.13 -5.09 -8.99
C GLN A 46 -12.75 -4.74 -8.41
N GLY A 47 -12.26 -5.58 -7.51
CA GLY A 47 -10.92 -5.50 -6.94
C GLY A 47 -10.95 -5.52 -5.42
N TYR A 48 -9.97 -6.19 -4.83
CA TYR A 48 -9.88 -6.34 -3.39
C TYR A 48 -8.42 -6.40 -2.97
N VAL A 49 -8.01 -5.47 -2.11
CA VAL A 49 -6.62 -5.31 -1.69
C VAL A 49 -6.56 -5.23 -0.17
N GLU A 50 -5.64 -5.98 0.42
CA GLU A 50 -5.29 -5.89 1.83
C GLU A 50 -4.02 -5.05 1.99
N LEU A 51 -4.05 -4.06 2.87
CA LEU A 51 -2.88 -3.32 3.33
C LEU A 51 -2.61 -3.69 4.79
N LYS A 52 -1.35 -4.01 5.10
CA LYS A 52 -0.86 -4.31 6.45
C LYS A 52 -0.06 -3.14 6.97
N VAL A 53 -0.42 -2.66 8.16
CA VAL A 53 0.12 -1.44 8.76
C VAL A 53 0.68 -1.72 10.15
N HIS A 54 1.86 -1.19 10.45
CA HIS A 54 2.44 -1.26 11.78
C HIS A 54 1.57 -0.46 12.76
N PRO A 55 1.11 -1.04 13.89
CA PRO A 55 0.09 -0.46 14.76
C PRO A 55 0.54 0.80 15.51
N GLU A 56 1.84 0.98 15.74
CA GLU A 56 2.36 2.18 16.43
C GLU A 56 2.88 3.26 15.47
N SER A 57 3.75 2.89 14.53
CA SER A 57 4.36 3.83 13.59
C SER A 57 3.48 4.18 12.39
N GLY A 58 2.46 3.38 12.08
CA GLY A 58 1.65 3.54 10.86
C GLY A 58 2.35 3.13 9.56
N ALA A 59 3.59 2.62 9.62
CA ALA A 59 4.33 2.20 8.43
C ALA A 59 3.63 1.05 7.68
N LEU A 60 3.57 1.13 6.34
CA LEU A 60 3.19 -0.01 5.51
C LEU A 60 4.21 -1.12 5.66
N VAL A 61 3.75 -2.29 6.11
CA VAL A 61 4.57 -3.50 6.27
C VAL A 61 4.21 -4.58 5.26
N GLY A 62 3.02 -4.50 4.64
CA GLY A 62 2.65 -5.37 3.54
C GLY A 62 1.47 -4.87 2.72
N ALA A 63 1.35 -5.38 1.51
CA ALA A 63 0.22 -5.16 0.63
C ALA A 63 -0.04 -6.43 -0.19
N VAL A 64 -1.31 -6.84 -0.31
CA VAL A 64 -1.70 -8.05 -1.00
C VAL A 64 -2.89 -7.74 -1.90
N ILE A 65 -2.77 -8.02 -3.19
CA ILE A 65 -3.95 -8.05 -4.07
C ILE A 65 -4.61 -9.41 -3.86
N ILE A 66 -5.85 -9.39 -3.35
CA ILE A 66 -6.67 -10.58 -3.17
C ILE A 66 -7.45 -10.84 -4.47
N ASP A 67 -8.18 -9.83 -4.94
CA ASP A 67 -8.86 -9.87 -6.25
C ASP A 67 -8.31 -8.76 -7.14
N LEU A 68 -7.97 -9.11 -8.39
CA LEU A 68 -7.43 -8.17 -9.36
C LEU A 68 -8.43 -7.03 -9.62
N PRO A 69 -8.00 -5.76 -9.49
CA PRO A 69 -8.78 -4.63 -9.94
C PRO A 69 -8.96 -4.64 -11.47
N ARG A 70 -9.97 -3.92 -11.95
CA ARG A 70 -10.16 -3.70 -13.39
C ARG A 70 -8.93 -3.00 -14.02
N PRO A 71 -8.64 -3.24 -15.30
CA PRO A 71 -7.60 -2.49 -16.01
C PRO A 71 -7.84 -0.97 -15.98
N ASP A 72 -6.78 -0.20 -15.78
CA ASP A 72 -6.81 1.27 -15.88
C ASP A 72 -6.91 1.68 -17.36
N GLU A 73 -8.09 2.14 -17.78
CA GLU A 73 -8.36 2.57 -19.16
C GLU A 73 -7.49 3.76 -19.60
N HIS A 74 -7.00 4.53 -18.64
CA HIS A 74 -6.17 5.71 -18.88
C HIS A 74 -4.68 5.39 -19.06
N LEU A 75 -4.27 4.14 -18.84
CA LEU A 75 -2.88 3.67 -18.94
C LEU A 75 -1.90 4.60 -18.21
N ARG A 76 -2.29 5.02 -17.00
CA ARG A 76 -1.50 5.92 -16.16
C ARG A 76 -0.15 5.29 -15.85
N ARG A 77 0.84 6.17 -15.64
CA ARG A 77 2.18 5.77 -15.22
C ARG A 77 2.55 6.51 -13.95
N LEU A 78 3.25 5.83 -13.06
CA LEU A 78 3.80 6.45 -11.86
C LEU A 78 4.81 7.52 -12.30
N ARG A 79 4.43 8.80 -12.18
CA ARG A 79 5.27 9.95 -12.50
C ARG A 79 5.12 10.97 -11.39
N GLY A 80 6.15 11.12 -10.58
CA GLY A 80 6.22 12.10 -9.50
C GLY A 80 7.67 12.47 -9.21
N ALA A 81 7.88 13.46 -8.35
CA ALA A 81 9.22 13.73 -7.85
C ALA A 81 9.71 12.50 -7.06
N SER A 82 10.78 11.87 -7.54
CA SER A 82 11.42 10.79 -6.78
C SER A 82 12.01 11.37 -5.51
N THR A 83 11.72 10.76 -4.37
CA THR A 83 12.45 11.10 -3.14
C THR A 83 13.92 10.73 -3.32
N PRO A 84 14.85 11.66 -3.09
CA PRO A 84 16.26 11.37 -3.27
C PRO A 84 16.75 10.36 -2.22
N GLN A 85 17.31 9.25 -2.71
CA GLN A 85 18.30 8.38 -2.05
C GLN A 85 17.91 7.60 -0.78
N ARG A 86 16.68 7.71 -0.27
CA ARG A 86 16.27 6.96 0.94
C ARG A 86 15.30 5.85 0.58
N SER A 87 15.62 4.64 1.04
CA SER A 87 14.73 3.49 0.95
C SER A 87 13.66 3.62 2.02
N GLU A 88 12.43 3.91 1.61
CA GLU A 88 11.33 4.33 2.48
C GLU A 88 10.00 3.66 2.09
N THR A 89 9.14 3.48 3.09
CA THR A 89 7.74 3.06 2.95
C THR A 89 6.80 4.18 3.40
N ALA A 90 5.52 4.08 3.06
CA ALA A 90 4.51 5.07 3.46
C ALA A 90 4.06 4.85 4.92
N VAL A 91 3.73 5.95 5.61
CA VAL A 91 3.11 5.92 6.95
C VAL A 91 1.67 6.37 6.83
N LEU A 92 0.73 5.48 7.12
CA LEU A 92 -0.71 5.75 7.08
C LEU A 92 -1.18 6.49 8.33
N ASP A 93 -2.24 7.27 8.15
CA ASP A 93 -2.97 7.83 9.28
C ASP A 93 -3.70 6.71 10.05
N LEU A 94 -3.32 6.55 11.32
CA LEU A 94 -3.86 5.53 12.21
C LEU A 94 -5.26 5.86 12.74
N GLU A 95 -5.71 7.12 12.62
CA GLU A 95 -7.05 7.55 13.07
C GLU A 95 -8.20 6.93 12.26
N ILE A 96 -7.89 6.26 11.15
CA ILE A 96 -8.85 5.47 10.38
C ILE A 96 -9.34 4.22 11.14
N TRP A 97 -8.56 3.70 12.09
CA TRP A 97 -9.00 2.61 12.96
C TRP A 97 -9.80 3.13 14.14
N PRO A 98 -10.81 2.38 14.62
CA PRO A 98 -11.44 2.69 15.90
C PRO A 98 -10.47 2.35 17.03
N TRP A 99 -10.25 3.29 17.95
CA TRP A 99 -9.36 3.12 19.10
C TRP A 99 -10.15 3.06 20.41
N LYS A 100 -9.68 2.24 21.35
CA LYS A 100 -10.05 2.30 22.77
C LYS A 100 -8.99 3.10 23.48
N GLU A 101 -9.42 4.16 24.15
CA GLU A 101 -8.54 5.06 24.88
C GLU A 101 -8.82 4.93 26.38
N ASN A 102 -7.78 4.58 27.12
CA ASN A 102 -7.71 4.67 28.57
C ASN A 102 -6.66 5.73 28.93
N PRO A 103 -6.68 6.29 30.16
CA PRO A 103 -5.74 7.34 30.56
C PRO A 103 -4.26 7.02 30.32
N ASP A 104 -3.88 5.73 30.40
CA ASP A 104 -2.49 5.29 30.33
C ASP A 104 -2.16 4.46 29.07
N TYR A 105 -3.15 4.16 28.21
CA TYR A 105 -2.99 3.20 27.12
C TYR A 105 -4.01 3.39 26.00
N ARG A 106 -3.56 3.16 24.75
CA ARG A 106 -4.38 3.21 23.54
C ARG A 106 -4.23 1.92 22.75
N GLU A 107 -5.36 1.32 22.35
CA GLU A 107 -5.36 0.10 21.53
C GLU A 107 -6.42 0.09 20.44
N PRO A 108 -6.20 -0.61 19.33
CA PRO A 108 -7.23 -0.75 18.31
C PRO A 108 -8.42 -1.52 18.88
N ALA A 109 -9.61 -0.92 18.84
CA ALA A 109 -10.86 -1.58 19.19
C ALA A 109 -11.18 -2.74 18.25
N ARG A 110 -10.80 -2.57 16.97
CA ARG A 110 -10.80 -3.57 15.90
C ARG A 110 -9.52 -3.38 15.10
N ARG A 111 -8.88 -4.48 14.69
CA ARG A 111 -7.59 -4.43 13.98
C ARG A 111 -7.75 -4.46 12.47
N ASP A 112 -8.85 -5.00 12.00
CA ASP A 112 -9.28 -5.08 10.62
C ASP A 112 -10.37 -4.04 10.35
N ILE A 113 -10.23 -3.27 9.28
CA ILE A 113 -11.28 -2.35 8.83
C ILE A 113 -11.43 -2.43 7.32
N ASP A 114 -12.63 -2.13 6.85
CA ASP A 114 -13.01 -2.19 5.45
C ASP A 114 -13.27 -0.77 4.93
N VAL A 115 -12.78 -0.47 3.74
CA VAL A 115 -12.94 0.83 3.09
C VAL A 115 -13.28 0.66 1.63
N GLU A 116 -14.25 1.43 1.15
CA GLU A 116 -14.60 1.45 -0.26
C GLU A 116 -13.82 2.54 -0.98
N CYS A 117 -13.10 2.14 -2.03
CA CYS A 117 -12.30 3.04 -2.86
C CYS A 117 -12.20 2.48 -4.29
N PRO A 118 -12.29 3.32 -5.34
CA PRO A 118 -12.02 2.88 -6.69
C PRO A 118 -10.60 2.32 -6.81
N LEU A 119 -10.48 1.11 -7.33
CA LEU A 119 -9.24 0.44 -7.65
C LEU A 119 -9.10 0.31 -9.16
N SER A 120 -7.88 0.40 -9.64
CA SER A 120 -7.56 0.04 -11.02
C SER A 120 -6.14 -0.49 -11.12
N LEU A 121 -5.88 -1.22 -12.18
CA LEU A 121 -4.64 -1.94 -12.38
C LEU A 121 -3.98 -1.53 -13.69
N THR A 122 -2.70 -1.19 -13.64
CA THR A 122 -1.86 -1.12 -14.84
C THR A 122 -0.83 -2.22 -14.77
N THR A 123 -0.72 -3.02 -15.83
CA THR A 123 0.32 -4.04 -15.98
C THR A 123 1.24 -3.71 -17.14
N ALA A 124 2.53 -3.98 -16.94
CA ALA A 124 3.56 -4.01 -17.98
C ALA A 124 4.35 -5.32 -17.84
N SER A 125 5.30 -5.59 -18.75
CA SER A 125 6.01 -6.87 -18.85
C SER A 125 6.59 -7.41 -17.54
N ASP A 126 7.07 -6.53 -16.66
CA ASP A 126 7.73 -6.85 -15.40
C ASP A 126 7.23 -5.99 -14.23
N GLN A 127 6.09 -5.31 -14.41
CA GLN A 127 5.56 -4.35 -13.45
C GLN A 127 4.05 -4.48 -13.29
N MET A 128 3.58 -4.26 -12.06
CA MET A 128 2.17 -4.16 -11.73
C MET A 128 1.95 -2.96 -10.82
N THR A 129 1.01 -2.09 -11.19
CA THR A 129 0.64 -0.91 -10.43
C THR A 129 -0.83 -0.97 -10.06
N VAL A 130 -1.11 -0.99 -8.76
CA VAL A 130 -2.46 -0.82 -8.22
C VAL A 130 -2.66 0.65 -7.91
N TRP A 131 -3.74 1.22 -8.42
CA TRP A 131 -4.15 2.60 -8.17
C TRP A 131 -5.30 2.62 -7.17
N PHE A 132 -5.15 3.43 -6.13
CA PHE A 132 -6.13 3.66 -5.06
C PHE A 132 -6.84 5.00 -5.20
N SER A 133 -6.38 5.88 -6.08
CA SER A 133 -6.97 7.20 -6.29
C SER A 133 -6.79 7.65 -7.75
N SER A 134 -7.65 8.58 -8.18
CA SER A 134 -7.52 9.27 -9.47
C SER A 134 -6.66 10.53 -9.37
N LEU A 135 -6.24 10.92 -8.16
CA LEU A 135 -5.35 12.06 -7.95
C LEU A 135 -3.99 11.86 -8.64
N PRO A 136 -3.33 12.96 -9.06
CA PRO A 136 -1.99 12.89 -9.61
C PRO A 136 -0.97 12.48 -8.53
N VAL A 137 0.01 11.68 -8.92
CA VAL A 137 1.18 11.37 -8.08
C VAL A 137 2.07 12.61 -8.03
N ALA A 138 2.31 13.13 -6.83
CA ALA A 138 3.22 14.23 -6.58
C ALA A 138 4.62 13.74 -6.19
N GLN A 139 4.66 12.72 -5.34
CA GLN A 139 5.87 12.15 -4.77
C GLN A 139 5.85 10.63 -4.94
N VAL A 140 7.04 10.07 -5.14
CA VAL A 140 7.25 8.62 -5.14
C VAL A 140 8.19 8.25 -4.02
N LEU A 141 7.73 7.38 -3.11
CA LEU A 141 8.55 6.67 -2.12
C LEU A 141 9.03 5.37 -2.74
N LYS A 142 10.22 4.90 -2.38
CA LYS A 142 10.81 3.71 -2.99
C LYS A 142 11.47 2.84 -1.93
N ALA A 143 11.19 1.55 -1.96
CA ALA A 143 11.91 0.53 -1.21
C ALA A 143 12.17 -0.68 -2.10
N GLY A 144 13.42 -0.87 -2.54
CA GLY A 144 13.80 -1.93 -3.47
C GLY A 144 12.95 -1.94 -4.76
N PRO A 145 12.26 -3.06 -5.09
CA PRO A 145 11.43 -3.20 -6.29
C PRO A 145 10.04 -2.54 -6.18
N VAL A 146 9.74 -1.88 -5.06
CA VAL A 146 8.41 -1.31 -4.79
C VAL A 146 8.48 0.20 -4.74
N GLU A 147 7.50 0.85 -5.36
CA GLU A 147 7.32 2.29 -5.36
C GLU A 147 5.90 2.64 -4.89
N VAL A 148 5.76 3.64 -4.03
CA VAL A 148 4.49 4.13 -3.51
C VAL A 148 4.27 5.56 -3.99
N GLY A 149 3.21 5.77 -4.75
CA GLY A 149 2.80 7.09 -5.24
C GLY A 149 1.94 7.82 -4.20
N VAL A 150 2.31 9.06 -3.91
CA VAL A 150 1.66 9.93 -2.94
C VAL A 150 1.18 11.22 -3.62
N SER A 151 -0.03 11.66 -3.33
CA SER A 151 -0.57 12.93 -3.87
C SER A 151 -0.03 14.15 -3.13
N MET A 152 -0.25 15.36 -3.67
CA MET A 152 0.08 16.62 -2.98
C MET A 152 -0.66 16.78 -1.64
N GLU A 153 -1.80 16.09 -1.48
CA GLU A 153 -2.66 16.16 -0.29
C GLU A 153 -2.34 15.06 0.72
N GLY A 154 -1.24 14.32 0.52
CA GLY A 154 -0.87 13.21 1.40
C GLY A 154 -1.82 12.03 1.28
N GLU A 155 -2.31 11.71 0.09
CA GLU A 155 -3.11 10.50 -0.16
C GLU A 155 -2.27 9.41 -0.80
N LEU A 156 -2.54 8.15 -0.43
CA LEU A 156 -2.04 7.00 -1.16
C LEU A 156 -2.70 6.96 -2.55
N VAL A 157 -1.89 7.13 -3.60
CA VAL A 157 -2.37 7.13 -4.98
C VAL A 157 -2.16 5.76 -5.62
N ALA A 158 -0.99 5.15 -5.42
CA ALA A 158 -0.65 3.90 -6.08
C ALA A 158 0.44 3.12 -5.32
N VAL A 159 0.43 1.80 -5.51
CA VAL A 159 1.54 0.91 -5.17
C VAL A 159 1.97 0.21 -6.45
N MET A 160 3.23 0.39 -6.84
CA MET A 160 3.85 -0.28 -7.98
C MET A 160 4.87 -1.29 -7.49
N ALA A 161 4.80 -2.51 -8.01
CA ALA A 161 5.81 -3.52 -7.85
C ALA A 161 6.48 -3.82 -9.20
N SER A 162 7.81 -3.95 -9.19
CA SER A 162 8.63 -4.29 -10.36
C SER A 162 9.38 -5.60 -10.14
N GLY A 163 9.95 -6.17 -11.21
CA GLY A 163 10.74 -7.39 -11.11
C GLY A 163 9.88 -8.62 -10.78
N LEU A 164 8.65 -8.64 -11.29
CA LEU A 164 7.71 -9.74 -11.11
C LEU A 164 8.25 -11.01 -11.80
N ALA A 165 9.03 -11.81 -11.07
CA ALA A 165 9.38 -13.15 -11.47
C ALA A 165 8.31 -14.11 -10.94
N VAL A 166 7.71 -14.92 -11.81
CA VAL A 166 6.83 -16.01 -11.38
C VAL A 166 7.69 -16.98 -10.58
N VAL A 167 7.39 -17.16 -9.30
CA VAL A 167 8.01 -18.21 -8.50
C VAL A 167 7.37 -19.53 -8.97
N ALA A 168 8.04 -20.21 -9.90
CA ALA A 168 7.67 -21.58 -10.25
C ALA A 168 8.05 -22.47 -9.06
N GLU A 169 7.06 -23.16 -8.49
CA GLU A 169 7.28 -24.28 -7.56
C GLU A 169 8.03 -25.43 -8.23
#